data_AF-A0A7K5BJH7-F1
#
_entry.id   AF-A0A7K5BJH7-F1
#
_cell.length_a   1.000
_cell.length_b   1.000
_cell.length_c   1.000
_cell.angle_alpha   90.00
_cell.angle_beta   90.00
_cell.angle_gamma   90.00
#
_symmetry.space_group_name_H-M   'P 1'
#
loop_
_entity.id
_entity.type
_entity.pdbx_description
1 polymer ?
#
loop_
_entity_poly.entity_id
_entity_poly.type
_entity_poly.pdbx_seq_one_letter_code
_entity_poly.pdbx_strand_id
1 'polypeptide(L)'
;MAPLAPVTFLVLLGLVLAHPDPTLDQHWELWKKTYGKKYRHQGEESLRRVTWEKNLRLVTLHNLEHSLGFQSYTLGMNHLGDMVGLGRASG
;
A
#
# COMPACT_ATOMS: atom_id res chain seq x y z
N MET A 1 3.90 -30.64 -25.65
CA MET A 1 4.32 -30.24 -24.28
C MET A 1 4.34 -28.71 -24.25
N ALA A 2 3.31 -28.11 -23.65
CA ALA A 2 3.09 -26.65 -23.67
C ALA A 2 4.12 -25.89 -22.82
N PRO A 3 4.45 -24.62 -23.15
CA PRO A 3 5.48 -23.86 -22.45
C PRO A 3 4.97 -23.40 -21.08
N LEU A 4 5.22 -24.19 -20.06
CA LEU A 4 4.89 -23.86 -18.66
C LEU A 4 5.84 -22.79 -18.07
N ALA A 5 7.04 -22.63 -18.66
CA ALA A 5 8.11 -21.79 -18.12
C ALA A 5 7.87 -20.26 -18.13
N PRO A 6 7.31 -19.63 -19.18
CA PRO A 6 7.08 -18.18 -19.16
C PRO A 6 5.89 -17.79 -18.26
N VAL A 7 4.89 -18.67 -18.13
CA VAL A 7 3.72 -18.43 -17.25
C VAL A 7 4.13 -18.47 -15.78
N THR A 8 4.98 -19.42 -15.39
CA THR A 8 5.49 -19.48 -14.01
C THR A 8 6.36 -18.27 -13.63
N PHE A 9 7.15 -17.75 -14.57
CA PHE A 9 8.03 -16.60 -14.32
C PHE A 9 7.24 -15.30 -14.07
N LEU A 10 6.15 -15.07 -14.82
CA LEU A 10 5.29 -13.89 -14.63
C LEU A 10 4.50 -13.95 -13.32
N VAL A 11 4.07 -15.13 -12.89
CA VAL A 11 3.38 -15.32 -11.60
C VAL A 11 4.32 -15.03 -10.43
N LEU A 12 5.59 -15.44 -10.50
CA LEU A 12 6.60 -15.15 -9.49
C LEU A 12 6.91 -13.65 -9.40
N LEU A 13 7.01 -12.94 -10.52
CA LEU A 13 7.26 -11.49 -10.54
C LEU A 13 6.11 -10.69 -9.91
N GLY A 14 4.85 -11.11 -10.12
CA GLY A 14 3.68 -10.49 -9.50
C GLY A 14 3.60 -10.69 -7.98
N LEU A 15 4.07 -11.83 -7.47
CA LEU A 15 4.12 -12.12 -6.03
C LEU A 15 5.16 -11.29 -5.29
N VAL A 16 6.32 -11.01 -5.90
CA VAL A 16 7.38 -10.20 -5.28
C VAL A 16 6.90 -8.79 -4.95
N LEU A 17 6.03 -8.19 -5.78
CA LEU A 17 5.50 -6.84 -5.58
C LEU A 17 4.44 -6.72 -4.47
N ALA A 18 3.97 -7.83 -3.91
CA ALA A 18 2.93 -7.85 -2.89
C ALA A 18 3.48 -7.89 -1.44
N HIS A 19 4.80 -7.96 -1.27
CA HIS A 19 5.41 -8.00 0.06
C HIS A 19 5.53 -6.59 0.64
N PRO A 20 5.12 -6.38 1.90
CA PRO A 20 5.41 -5.15 2.64
C PRO A 20 6.90 -4.81 2.63
N ASP A 21 7.22 -3.54 2.49
CA ASP A 21 8.58 -3.03 2.56
C ASP A 21 9.09 -3.06 4.02
N PRO A 22 10.12 -3.87 4.35
CA PRO A 22 10.63 -3.98 5.71
C PRO A 22 11.16 -2.66 6.28
N THR A 23 11.58 -1.72 5.43
CA THR A 23 12.08 -0.41 5.88
C THR A 23 10.96 0.45 6.48
N LEU A 24 9.70 0.13 6.18
CA LEU A 24 8.53 0.84 6.68
C LEU A 24 7.93 0.21 7.96
N ASP A 25 8.51 -0.87 8.49
CA ASP A 25 7.92 -1.62 9.61
C ASP A 25 7.77 -0.76 10.87
N GLN A 26 8.80 0.01 11.23
CA GLN A 26 8.73 0.93 12.36
C GLN A 26 7.67 2.02 12.16
N HIS A 27 7.49 2.49 10.93
CA HIS A 27 6.49 3.50 10.59
C HIS A 27 5.07 2.93 10.67
N TRP A 28 4.89 1.68 10.27
CA TRP A 28 3.63 0.95 10.41
C TRP A 28 3.25 0.76 11.88
N GLU A 29 4.19 0.29 12.71
CA GLU A 29 3.95 0.12 14.14
C GLU A 29 3.60 1.44 14.82
N LEU A 30 4.32 2.51 14.49
CA LEU A 30 4.03 3.84 15.00
C LEU A 30 2.63 4.31 14.57
N TRP A 31 2.29 4.19 13.29
CA TRP A 31 0.98 4.58 12.76
C TRP A 31 -0.15 3.78 13.41
N LYS A 32 0.00 2.45 13.57
CA LYS A 32 -0.99 1.62 14.29
C LYS A 32 -1.17 2.10 15.72
N LYS A 33 -0.07 2.40 16.43
CA LYS A 33 -0.12 2.92 17.81
C LYS A 33 -0.81 4.28 17.87
N THR A 34 -0.49 5.20 16.97
CA THR A 34 -1.09 6.53 16.90
C THR A 34 -2.60 6.48 16.72
N TYR A 35 -3.11 5.55 15.90
CA TYR A 35 -4.54 5.43 15.61
C TYR A 35 -5.24 4.25 16.34
N GLY A 36 -4.58 3.63 17.32
CA GLY A 36 -5.15 2.55 18.12
C GLY A 36 -5.56 1.31 17.33
N LYS A 37 -4.90 1.03 16.20
CA LYS A 37 -5.25 -0.07 15.29
C LYS A 37 -4.91 -1.42 15.91
N LYS A 38 -5.89 -2.34 15.87
CA LYS A 38 -5.76 -3.73 16.32
C LYS A 38 -6.47 -4.61 15.30
N TYR A 39 -5.81 -5.66 14.84
CA TYR A 39 -6.35 -6.62 13.88
C TYR A 39 -6.54 -7.97 14.53
N ARG A 40 -7.53 -8.75 14.08
CA ARG A 40 -7.90 -10.00 14.73
C ARG A 40 -6.88 -11.11 14.47
N HIS A 41 -6.31 -11.14 13.27
CA HIS A 41 -5.37 -12.18 12.84
C HIS A 41 -4.29 -11.59 11.93
N GLN A 42 -3.15 -12.28 11.84
CA GLN A 42 -2.00 -11.87 11.04
C GLN A 42 -2.34 -11.66 9.55
N GLY A 43 -3.25 -12.47 9.00
CA GLY A 43 -3.68 -12.31 7.60
C GLY A 43 -4.40 -10.97 7.34
N GLU A 44 -5.22 -10.50 8.30
CA GLU A 44 -5.86 -9.18 8.21
C GLU A 44 -4.81 -8.08 8.28
N GLU A 45 -3.88 -8.18 9.24
CA GLU A 45 -2.81 -7.21 9.40
C GLU A 45 -1.93 -7.10 8.16
N SER A 46 -1.53 -8.22 7.56
CA SER A 46 -0.74 -8.23 6.33
C SER A 46 -1.46 -7.54 5.17
N LEU A 47 -2.78 -7.77 5.01
CA LEU A 47 -3.56 -7.08 3.99
C LEU A 47 -3.63 -5.57 4.25
N ARG A 48 -3.87 -5.18 5.50
CA ARG A 48 -3.94 -3.78 5.93
C ARG A 48 -2.61 -3.05 5.74
N ARG A 49 -1.50 -3.74 6.02
CA ARG A 49 -0.13 -3.27 5.79
C ARG A 49 0.10 -2.94 4.31
N VAL A 50 -0.28 -3.86 3.41
CA VAL A 50 -0.16 -3.64 1.96
C VAL A 50 -1.00 -2.44 1.50
N THR A 51 -2.24 -2.30 1.99
CA THR A 51 -3.09 -1.14 1.68
C THR A 51 -2.50 0.17 2.21
N TRP A 52 -1.97 0.15 3.43
CA TRP A 52 -1.33 1.31 4.04
C TRP A 52 -0.10 1.78 3.26
N GLU A 53 0.75 0.87 2.79
CA GLU A 53 1.91 1.25 1.97
C GLU A 53 1.49 1.84 0.62
N LYS A 54 0.45 1.29 -0.01
CA LYS A 54 -0.11 1.85 -1.25
C LYS A 54 -0.62 3.27 -1.04
N ASN A 55 -1.36 3.51 0.03
CA ASN A 55 -1.86 4.84 0.36
C ASN A 55 -0.72 5.79 0.77
N LEU A 56 0.33 5.30 1.42
CA LEU A 56 1.51 6.10 1.74
C LEU A 56 2.22 6.57 0.47
N ARG A 57 2.41 5.68 -0.50
CA ARG A 57 2.98 6.04 -1.81
C ARG A 57 2.11 7.06 -2.54
N LEU A 58 0.79 6.91 -2.49
CA LEU A 58 -0.14 7.89 -3.07
C LEU A 58 0.03 9.26 -2.42
N VAL A 59 0.03 9.34 -1.08
CA VAL A 59 0.24 10.60 -0.35
C VAL A 59 1.57 11.24 -0.73
N THR A 60 2.65 10.45 -0.76
CA THR A 60 3.99 10.94 -1.12
C THR A 60 4.04 11.50 -2.54
N LEU A 61 3.48 10.77 -3.52
CA LEU A 61 3.49 11.19 -4.91
C LEU A 61 2.63 12.45 -5.13
N HIS A 62 1.42 12.47 -4.58
CA HIS A 62 0.53 13.64 -4.66
C HIS A 62 1.19 14.89 -4.05
N ASN A 63 1.85 14.75 -2.91
CA ASN A 63 2.53 15.87 -2.25
C ASN A 63 3.79 16.32 -3.01
N LEU A 64 4.47 15.41 -3.71
CA LEU A 64 5.53 15.78 -4.64
C LEU A 64 4.97 16.60 -5.81
N GLU A 65 3.88 16.15 -6.43
CA GLU A 65 3.20 16.89 -7.49
C GLU A 65 2.69 18.27 -7.02
N HIS A 66 2.15 18.35 -5.79
CA HIS A 66 1.81 19.62 -5.15
C HIS A 66 3.01 20.54 -5.02
N SER A 67 4.18 20.03 -4.60
CA SER A 67 5.40 20.83 -4.46
C SER A 67 5.93 21.37 -5.80
N LEU A 68 5.57 20.71 -6.90
CA LEU A 68 5.85 21.16 -8.27
C LEU A 68 4.76 22.08 -8.84
N GLY A 69 3.69 22.35 -8.08
CA GLY A 69 2.58 23.21 -8.48
C GLY A 69 1.47 22.53 -9.31
N PHE A 70 1.48 21.20 -9.45
CA PHE A 70 0.47 20.47 -10.22
C PHE A 70 -0.82 20.18 -9.44
N GLN A 71 -0.74 20.13 -8.11
CA GLN A 71 -1.89 19.93 -7.23
C GLN A 71 -2.11 21.18 -6.38
N SER A 72 -3.37 21.51 -6.08
CA SER A 72 -3.74 22.68 -5.28
C SER A 72 -3.84 22.42 -3.77
N TYR A 73 -3.70 21.16 -3.37
CA TYR A 73 -3.78 20.73 -1.97
C TYR A 73 -2.81 19.58 -1.70
N THR A 74 -2.56 19.29 -0.42
CA THR A 74 -1.76 18.16 0.03
C THR A 74 -2.63 17.08 0.66
N LEU A 75 -2.11 15.85 0.68
CA LEU A 75 -2.67 14.72 1.39
C LEU A 75 -1.86 14.42 2.64
N GLY A 76 -2.50 13.75 3.60
CA GLY A 76 -1.86 13.30 4.83
C GLY A 76 -2.27 11.88 5.17
N MET A 77 -1.31 11.09 5.65
CA MET A 77 -1.59 9.76 6.17
C MET A 77 -2.43 9.86 7.46
N ASN A 78 -3.64 9.32 7.43
CA ASN A 78 -4.62 9.45 8.51
C ASN A 78 -5.11 8.07 9.00
N HIS A 79 -6.10 8.05 9.89
CA HIS A 79 -6.68 6.82 10.45
C HIS A 79 -7.35 5.90 9.41
N LEU A 80 -7.63 6.39 8.21
CA LEU A 80 -8.17 5.63 7.07
C LEU A 80 -7.07 5.07 6.16
N GLY A 81 -5.80 5.26 6.53
CA GLY A 81 -4.64 4.86 5.73
C GLY A 81 -4.59 3.39 5.37
N ASP A 82 -5.18 2.50 6.17
CA ASP A 82 -5.27 1.04 5.94
C ASP A 82 -6.53 0.61 5.18
N MET A 83 -7.33 1.56 4.69
CA MET A 83 -8.55 1.28 3.94
C MET A 83 -8.31 1.43 2.44
N VAL A 84 -8.94 0.56 1.66
CA VAL A 84 -8.92 0.69 0.20
C VAL A 84 -9.73 1.94 -0.14
N GLY A 85 -9.04 3.00 -0.55
CA GLY A 85 -9.67 4.14 -1.22
C GLY A 85 -10.32 3.63 -2.52
N LEU A 86 -11.56 4.04 -2.77
CA LEU A 86 -12.41 3.59 -3.87
C LEU A 86 -11.85 4.06 -5.24
N GLY A 87 -10.71 3.51 -5.65
CA GLY A 87 -10.02 3.84 -6.90
C GLY A 87 -10.07 2.71 -7.92
N ARG A 88 -11.03 1.78 -7.80
CA ARG A 88 -11.31 0.72 -8.80
C ARG A 88 -12.67 0.05 -8.56
N ALA A 89 -13.74 0.78 -8.85
CA ALA A 89 -15.03 0.22 -9.22
C ALA A 89 -15.58 1.03 -10.40
N SER A 90 -14.89 0.97 -11.54
CA SER A 90 -15.42 1.36 -12.84
C SER A 90 -14.63 0.60 -13.91
N GLY A 91 -15.32 -0.30 -14.60
CA GLY A 91 -14.80 -1.25 -15.58
C GLY A 91 -15.64 -2.51 -15.54
#